data_AF-A0A0E9WP53-F1
#
_entry.id   AF-A0A0E9WP53-F1
#
_cell.length_a   1.000
_cell.length_b   1.000
_cell.length_c   1.000
_cell.angle_alpha   90.00
_cell.angle_beta   90.00
_cell.angle_gamma   90.00
#
_symmetry.space_group_name_H-M   'P 1'
#
loop_
_entity.id
_entity.type
_entity.pdbx_description
1 polymer ?
#
loop_
_entity_poly.entity_id
_entity_poly.type
_entity_poly.pdbx_seq_one_letter_code
_entity_poly.pdbx_strand_id
1 'polypeptide(L)'
;MISASVELSREFCEQLDGLVGPQLTLLASDICEQYNVNRRISGPDKEPQFKFIYFNHMNLAEKSTIHMRKTASVSLTSVHPDLMKILGDINCDFARVDEDEEIIVKAMTDYWVVGKKSDQRELYVILNQKNANLIEVNEEVKRLCATQFNNIFFLD
;
A
#
# COMPACT_ATOMS: atom_id res chain seq x y z
N MET A 1 33.74 -5.00 5.09
CA MET A 1 33.55 -4.38 6.42
C MET A 1 34.62 -3.31 6.58
N ILE A 2 34.23 -2.04 6.67
CA ILE A 2 35.16 -0.95 6.96
C ILE A 2 35.31 -0.88 8.49
N SER A 3 36.56 -0.90 8.99
CA SER A 3 36.81 -0.82 10.43
C SER A 3 36.32 0.53 10.95
N ALA A 4 35.59 0.56 12.07
CA ALA A 4 35.06 1.79 12.67
C ALA A 4 36.15 2.77 13.15
N SER A 5 37.42 2.36 13.05
CA SER A 5 38.64 3.09 13.43
C SER A 5 39.32 3.82 12.26
N VAL A 6 38.76 3.78 11.04
CA VAL A 6 39.32 4.49 9.89
C VAL A 6 39.15 6.00 10.04
N GLU A 7 40.24 6.76 10.01
CA GLU A 7 40.18 8.22 9.94
C GLU A 7 39.43 8.65 8.67
N LEU A 8 38.43 9.52 8.83
CA LEU A 8 37.67 10.12 7.73
C LEU A 8 38.53 11.17 7.03
N SER A 9 39.53 10.71 6.27
CA SER A 9 40.37 11.57 5.46
C SER A 9 39.61 12.06 4.23
N ARG A 10 40.05 13.18 3.69
CA ARG A 10 39.50 13.73 2.44
C ARG A 10 39.57 12.71 1.30
N GLU A 11 40.69 12.02 1.17
CA GLU A 11 40.92 11.02 0.12
C GLU A 11 39.96 9.83 0.25
N PHE A 12 39.69 9.37 1.47
CA PHE A 12 38.69 8.32 1.72
C PHE A 12 37.28 8.77 1.31
N CYS A 13 36.88 9.99 1.66
CA CYS A 13 35.59 10.55 1.25
C CYS A 13 35.47 10.68 -0.27
N GLU A 14 36.54 11.09 -0.96
CA GLU A 14 36.57 11.18 -2.44
C GLU A 14 36.47 9.80 -3.09
N GLN A 15 37.14 8.77 -2.54
CA GLN A 15 37.02 7.39 -3.01
C GLN A 15 35.62 6.81 -2.77
N LEU A 16 35.01 7.10 -1.62
CA LEU A 16 33.66 6.68 -1.29
C LEU A 16 32.63 7.34 -2.20
N ASP A 17 32.78 8.64 -2.47
CA ASP A 17 31.93 9.37 -3.41
C ASP A 17 32.08 8.83 -4.84
N GLY A 18 33.30 8.55 -5.29
CA GLY A 18 33.54 7.93 -6.59
C GLY A 18 32.91 6.54 -6.73
N LEU A 19 32.86 5.76 -5.65
CA LEU A 19 32.29 4.41 -5.64
C LEU A 19 30.76 4.42 -5.54
N VAL A 20 30.21 5.23 -4.64
CA VAL A 20 28.80 5.17 -4.22
C VAL A 20 27.96 6.29 -4.85
N GLY A 21 28.56 7.46 -5.11
CA GLY A 21 27.92 8.63 -5.68
C GLY A 21 27.17 8.37 -6.99
N PRO A 22 27.77 7.68 -7.98
CA PRO A 22 27.08 7.33 -9.23
C PRO A 22 25.86 6.44 -9.00
N GLN A 23 25.98 5.44 -8.11
CA GLN A 23 24.90 4.50 -7.79
C GLN A 23 23.75 5.20 -7.06
N LEU A 24 24.07 6.08 -6.11
CA LEU A 24 23.06 6.88 -5.41
C LEU A 24 22.37 7.89 -6.33
N THR A 25 23.10 8.47 -7.28
CA THR A 25 22.53 9.40 -8.26
C THR A 25 21.53 8.70 -9.18
N LEU A 26 21.91 7.51 -9.69
CA LEU A 26 20.99 6.68 -10.49
C LEU A 26 19.76 6.28 -9.68
N LEU A 27 19.96 5.76 -8.47
CA LEU A 27 18.87 5.39 -7.58
C LEU A 27 17.94 6.57 -7.26
N ALA A 28 18.50 7.76 -7.00
CA ALA A 28 17.72 8.96 -6.76
C ALA A 28 16.88 9.36 -7.99
N SER A 29 17.45 9.24 -9.19
CA SER A 29 16.73 9.46 -10.45
C SER A 29 15.57 8.48 -10.61
N ASP A 30 15.82 7.18 -10.40
CA ASP A 30 14.80 6.12 -10.50
C ASP A 30 13.65 6.35 -9.50
N ILE A 31 13.98 6.72 -8.26
CA ILE A 31 12.99 7.05 -7.23
C ILE A 31 12.16 8.27 -7.66
N CYS A 32 12.81 9.32 -8.17
CA CYS A 32 12.12 10.52 -8.65
C CYS A 32 11.20 10.24 -9.82
N GLU A 33 11.63 9.42 -10.78
CA GLU A 33 10.82 9.01 -11.93
C GLU A 33 9.59 8.21 -11.47
N GLN A 34 9.80 7.17 -10.65
CA GLN A 34 8.71 6.36 -10.12
C GLN A 34 7.73 7.18 -9.27
N TYR A 35 8.23 8.13 -8.46
CA TYR A 35 7.39 9.04 -7.70
C TYR A 35 6.51 9.90 -8.62
N ASN A 36 7.08 10.46 -9.69
CA ASN A 36 6.35 11.30 -10.63
C ASN A 36 5.33 10.51 -11.44
N VAL A 37 5.63 9.27 -11.84
CA VAL A 37 4.70 8.36 -12.51
C VAL A 37 3.50 8.07 -11.60
N ASN A 38 3.75 7.66 -10.35
CA ASN A 38 2.69 7.39 -9.38
C ASN A 38 1.84 8.63 -9.05
N ARG A 39 2.47 9.81 -8.99
CA ARG A 39 1.76 11.08 -8.78
C ARG A 39 0.88 11.47 -9.99
N ARG A 40 1.32 11.19 -11.22
CA ARG A 40 0.54 11.49 -12.45
C ARG A 40 -0.66 10.54 -12.62
N ILE A 41 -0.52 9.27 -12.23
CA ILE A 41 -1.63 8.32 -12.20
C ILE A 41 -2.71 8.78 -11.19
N SER A 42 -2.29 9.44 -10.12
CA SER A 42 -3.14 9.96 -9.03
C SER A 42 -3.57 11.42 -9.26
N GLY A 43 -4.06 11.75 -10.47
CA GLY A 43 -4.28 13.12 -10.96
C GLY A 43 -4.75 14.16 -9.93
N PRO A 44 -4.34 15.44 -10.06
CA PRO A 44 -4.36 16.44 -8.99
C PRO A 44 -5.73 16.86 -8.44
N ASP A 45 -6.85 16.41 -9.02
CA ASP A 45 -8.17 16.99 -8.76
C ASP A 45 -9.19 16.05 -8.11
N LYS A 46 -8.88 14.78 -7.83
CA LYS A 46 -9.79 13.89 -7.08
C LYS A 46 -8.99 12.95 -6.18
N GLU A 47 -9.23 13.05 -4.87
CA GLU A 47 -8.79 12.01 -3.94
C GLU A 47 -9.31 10.66 -4.47
N PRO A 48 -8.46 9.62 -4.58
CA PRO A 48 -8.88 8.36 -5.17
C PRO A 48 -10.11 7.85 -4.42
N GLN A 49 -11.15 7.49 -5.17
CA GLN A 49 -12.43 7.01 -4.61
C GLN A 49 -12.29 5.70 -3.83
N PHE A 50 -11.11 5.10 -3.89
CA PHE A 50 -10.75 3.92 -3.15
C PHE A 50 -9.34 4.00 -2.57
N LYS A 51 -9.13 3.35 -1.42
CA LYS A 51 -7.82 3.10 -0.83
C LYS A 51 -7.69 1.61 -0.54
N PHE A 52 -6.47 1.07 -0.53
CA PHE A 52 -6.28 -0.36 -0.28
C PHE A 52 -4.96 -0.71 0.42
N ILE A 53 -4.94 -1.91 1.02
CA ILE A 53 -3.74 -2.62 1.47
C ILE A 53 -3.83 -4.03 0.90
N TYR A 54 -2.76 -4.47 0.24
CA TYR A 54 -2.56 -5.84 -0.18
C TYR A 54 -1.32 -6.39 0.50
N PHE A 55 -1.42 -7.63 0.97
CA PHE A 55 -0.30 -8.36 1.54
C PHE A 55 -0.32 -9.82 1.09
N ASN A 56 0.86 -10.35 0.78
CA ASN A 56 1.06 -11.75 0.47
C ASN A 56 2.02 -12.36 1.49
N HIS A 57 1.50 -13.20 2.38
CA HIS A 57 2.26 -13.85 3.44
C HIS A 57 3.33 -14.80 2.89
N MET A 58 3.14 -15.37 1.69
CA MET A 58 4.09 -16.33 1.11
C MET A 58 5.42 -15.69 0.68
N ASN A 59 5.38 -14.46 0.17
CA ASN A 59 6.59 -13.77 -0.35
C ASN A 59 6.80 -12.38 0.25
N LEU A 60 6.01 -12.01 1.26
CA LEU A 60 6.04 -10.71 1.94
C LEU A 60 5.81 -9.52 1.01
N ALA A 61 5.19 -9.73 -0.16
CA ALA A 61 4.87 -8.64 -1.07
C ALA A 61 3.76 -7.76 -0.48
N GLU A 62 4.01 -6.46 -0.44
CA GLU A 62 3.07 -5.46 0.03
C GLU A 62 2.78 -4.45 -1.10
N LYS A 63 1.51 -4.05 -1.22
CA LYS A 63 1.11 -2.91 -2.05
C LYS A 63 0.01 -2.14 -1.33
N SER A 64 0.23 -0.87 -1.04
CA SER A 64 -0.75 -0.04 -0.31
C SER A 64 -0.86 1.36 -0.88
N THR A 65 -2.05 1.94 -0.80
CA THR A 65 -2.31 3.37 -1.05
C THR A 65 -2.62 4.16 0.23
N ILE A 66 -2.70 3.48 1.37
CA ILE A 66 -3.04 4.09 2.67
C ILE A 66 -1.81 4.77 3.31
N HIS A 67 -0.63 4.20 3.11
CA HIS A 67 0.63 4.68 3.66
C HIS A 67 1.33 5.68 2.72
N MET A 68 1.03 6.97 2.89
CA MET A 68 1.83 8.04 2.28
C MET A 68 2.98 8.39 3.24
N ARG A 69 4.22 7.96 2.95
CA ARG A 69 5.38 8.49 3.71
C ARG A 69 5.63 9.96 3.33
N LYS A 70 5.62 10.85 4.33
CA LYS A 70 6.69 11.86 4.58
C LYS A 70 6.37 12.77 5.78
N THR A 71 6.96 12.48 6.93
CA THR A 71 7.87 13.33 7.75
C THR A 71 8.13 12.59 9.07
N ALA A 72 9.33 12.77 9.65
CA ALA A 72 9.84 11.95 10.77
C ALA A 72 9.12 12.12 12.12
N SER A 73 7.99 12.84 12.19
CA SER A 73 7.33 13.11 13.48
C SER A 73 5.87 12.67 13.61
N VAL A 74 5.12 12.37 12.53
CA VAL A 74 3.78 11.78 12.67
C VAL A 74 3.43 10.97 11.42
N SER A 75 3.24 9.66 11.56
CA SER A 75 2.65 8.82 10.53
C SER A 75 1.14 9.05 10.52
N LEU A 76 0.66 10.02 9.75
CA LEU A 76 -0.77 10.22 9.51
C LEU A 76 -1.17 9.33 8.34
N THR A 77 -1.72 8.15 8.62
CA THR A 77 -2.42 7.38 7.60
C THR A 77 -3.49 8.28 6.97
N SER A 78 -3.63 8.29 5.65
CA SER A 78 -4.66 9.12 4.98
C SER A 78 -6.11 8.66 5.24
N VAL A 79 -6.29 7.78 6.22
CA VAL A 79 -7.52 7.05 6.52
C VAL A 79 -8.00 7.42 7.90
N HIS A 80 -9.31 7.63 8.03
CA HIS A 80 -9.94 7.95 9.30
C HIS A 80 -9.73 6.82 10.34
N PRO A 81 -9.46 7.12 11.63
CA PRO A 81 -9.20 6.11 12.65
C PRO A 81 -10.27 5.01 12.74
N ASP A 82 -11.55 5.37 12.60
CA ASP A 82 -12.65 4.38 12.63
C ASP A 82 -12.57 3.36 11.49
N LEU A 83 -12.16 3.80 10.30
CA LEU A 83 -11.99 2.90 9.16
C LEU A 83 -10.77 2.00 9.37
N MET A 84 -9.69 2.55 9.94
CA MET A 84 -8.51 1.76 10.32
C MET A 84 -8.85 0.71 11.38
N LYS A 85 -9.72 1.05 12.34
CA LYS A 85 -10.21 0.09 13.32
C LYS A 85 -10.98 -1.05 12.66
N ILE A 86 -11.89 -0.74 11.73
CA ILE A 86 -12.62 -1.77 10.98
C ILE A 86 -11.66 -2.69 10.21
N LEU A 87 -10.62 -2.14 9.59
CA LEU A 87 -9.58 -2.94 8.94
C LEU A 87 -8.88 -3.89 9.92
N GLY A 88 -8.55 -3.40 11.12
CA GLY A 88 -7.96 -4.22 12.18
C GLY A 88 -8.89 -5.32 12.69
N ASP A 89 -10.17 -5.01 12.85
CA ASP A 89 -11.19 -5.98 13.26
C ASP A 89 -11.33 -7.10 12.20
N ILE A 90 -11.40 -6.75 10.91
CA ILE A 90 -11.42 -7.73 9.79
C ILE A 90 -10.15 -8.60 9.80
N ASN A 91 -8.97 -8.00 9.98
CA ASN A 91 -7.71 -8.76 10.05
C ASN A 91 -7.71 -9.76 11.22
N CYS A 92 -8.25 -9.37 12.37
CA CYS A 92 -8.38 -10.27 13.52
C CYS A 92 -9.31 -11.45 13.22
N ASP A 93 -10.37 -11.23 12.43
CA ASP A 93 -11.27 -12.30 12.00
C ASP A 93 -10.58 -13.23 10.98
N PHE A 94 -9.86 -12.68 10.01
CA PHE A 94 -9.04 -13.45 9.05
C PHE A 94 -7.94 -14.29 9.71
N ALA A 95 -7.42 -13.86 10.87
CA ALA A 95 -6.43 -14.61 11.63
C ALA A 95 -7.02 -15.82 12.38
N ARG A 96 -8.35 -15.89 12.55
CA ARG A 96 -9.03 -16.96 13.31
C ARG A 96 -9.37 -18.18 12.47
N VAL A 97 -9.50 -18.02 11.16
CA VAL A 97 -9.95 -19.06 10.24
C VAL A 97 -8.97 -19.16 9.07
N ASP A 98 -8.52 -20.37 8.72
CA ASP A 98 -7.56 -20.60 7.62
C ASP A 98 -8.24 -20.88 6.27
N GLU A 99 -9.42 -20.32 6.07
CA GLU A 99 -10.22 -20.50 4.86
C GLU A 99 -10.29 -19.18 4.06
N ASP A 100 -10.68 -19.29 2.80
CA ASP A 100 -10.98 -18.15 1.94
C ASP A 100 -12.23 -17.43 2.44
N GLU A 101 -12.13 -16.12 2.64
CA GLU A 101 -13.19 -15.34 3.28
C GLU A 101 -13.32 -13.94 2.65
N GLU A 102 -14.54 -13.43 2.60
CA GLU A 102 -14.85 -12.06 2.18
C GLU A 102 -15.77 -11.39 3.19
N ILE A 103 -15.34 -10.25 3.73
CA ILE A 103 -16.09 -9.45 4.68
C ILE A 103 -16.34 -8.07 4.08
N ILE A 104 -17.62 -7.68 3.95
CA ILE A 104 -18.03 -6.37 3.42
C ILE A 104 -18.81 -5.62 4.48
N VAL A 105 -18.32 -4.44 4.86
CA VAL A 105 -18.89 -3.58 5.91
C VAL A 105 -19.31 -2.24 5.30
N LYS A 106 -20.57 -1.85 5.48
CA LYS A 106 -21.02 -0.46 5.25
C LYS A 106 -20.79 0.34 6.53
N ALA A 107 -19.85 1.28 6.50
CA ALA A 107 -19.60 2.18 7.62
C ALA A 107 -20.65 3.30 7.68
N MET A 108 -20.78 3.94 8.84
CA MET A 108 -21.75 5.04 9.08
C MET A 108 -21.46 6.31 8.25
N THR A 109 -20.26 6.43 7.68
CA THR A 109 -19.69 7.65 7.09
C THR A 109 -19.58 7.61 5.57
N ASP A 110 -20.57 7.07 4.87
CA ASP A 110 -20.59 6.95 3.40
C ASP A 110 -19.50 6.03 2.80
N TYR A 111 -18.74 5.34 3.66
CA TYR A 111 -17.68 4.42 3.27
C TYR A 111 -18.15 2.97 3.27
N TRP A 112 -17.54 2.19 2.37
CA TRP A 112 -17.55 0.74 2.41
C TRP A 112 -16.14 0.23 2.69
N VAL A 113 -16.03 -0.80 3.52
CA VAL A 113 -14.78 -1.49 3.81
C VAL A 113 -14.93 -2.94 3.39
N VAL A 114 -14.01 -3.44 2.57
CA VAL A 114 -14.03 -4.80 2.05
C VAL A 114 -12.71 -5.46 2.41
N GLY A 115 -12.78 -6.60 3.08
CA GLY A 115 -11.67 -7.53 3.25
C GLY A 115 -11.88 -8.74 2.37
N LYS A 116 -10.83 -9.20 1.70
CA LYS A 116 -10.77 -10.50 1.02
C LYS A 116 -9.52 -11.24 1.45
N LYS A 117 -9.68 -12.48 1.89
CA LYS A 117 -8.61 -13.44 2.14
C LYS A 117 -8.76 -14.58 1.15
N SER A 118 -7.66 -14.95 0.50
CA SER A 118 -7.59 -16.18 -0.29
C SER A 118 -6.21 -16.79 -0.13
N ASP A 119 -6.14 -18.00 0.40
CA ASP A 119 -4.90 -18.68 0.79
C ASP A 119 -4.01 -17.74 1.64
N GLN A 120 -2.77 -17.48 1.23
CA GLN A 120 -1.80 -16.61 1.91
C GLN A 120 -1.90 -15.13 1.50
N ARG A 121 -3.01 -14.70 0.89
CA ARG A 121 -3.17 -13.36 0.31
C ARG A 121 -4.33 -12.63 0.96
N GLU A 122 -4.09 -11.39 1.35
CA GLU A 122 -5.08 -10.52 1.95
C GLU A 122 -5.18 -9.21 1.17
N LEU A 123 -6.41 -8.77 0.93
CA LEU A 123 -6.73 -7.48 0.33
C LEU A 123 -7.77 -6.77 1.19
N TYR A 124 -7.47 -5.53 1.54
CA TYR A 124 -8.34 -4.63 2.25
C TYR A 124 -8.61 -3.41 1.37
N VAL A 125 -9.87 -3.03 1.21
CA VAL A 125 -10.30 -1.93 0.34
C VAL A 125 -11.24 -1.02 1.12
N ILE A 126 -11.03 0.28 1.02
CA ILE A 126 -11.93 1.33 1.51
C ILE A 126 -12.47 2.04 0.28
N LEU A 127 -13.80 2.13 0.12
CA LEU A 127 -14.47 2.85 -0.96
C LEU A 127 -15.25 4.03 -0.37
N ASN A 128 -15.12 5.22 -0.96
CA ASN A 128 -15.96 6.38 -0.62
C ASN A 128 -17.14 6.47 -1.60
N GLN A 129 -18.22 5.75 -1.30
CA GLN A 129 -19.40 5.67 -2.18
C GLN A 129 -20.70 5.66 -1.37
N LYS A 130 -21.15 6.86 -0.97
CA LYS A 130 -22.36 7.11 -0.17
C LYS A 130 -23.58 6.29 -0.60
N ASN A 131 -23.94 6.46 -1.87
CA ASN A 131 -25.19 5.95 -2.45
C ASN A 131 -25.03 4.58 -3.11
N ALA A 132 -23.85 3.96 -3.02
CA ALA A 132 -23.64 2.65 -3.63
C ALA A 132 -24.35 1.56 -2.83
N ASN A 133 -24.87 0.58 -3.56
CA ASN A 133 -25.39 -0.67 -3.03
C ASN A 133 -24.32 -1.79 -3.05
N LEU A 134 -24.63 -2.94 -2.45
CA LEU A 134 -23.68 -4.04 -2.32
C LEU A 134 -23.21 -4.60 -3.67
N ILE A 135 -24.07 -4.60 -4.70
CA ILE A 135 -23.74 -5.11 -6.03
C ILE A 135 -22.70 -4.18 -6.67
N GLU A 136 -22.94 -2.87 -6.65
CA GLU A 136 -22.02 -1.87 -7.19
C GLU A 136 -20.66 -1.91 -6.48
N VAL A 137 -20.65 -2.08 -5.15
CA VAL A 137 -19.43 -2.25 -4.36
C VAL A 137 -18.67 -3.50 -4.78
N ASN A 138 -19.36 -4.62 -4.98
CA ASN A 138 -18.73 -5.87 -5.40
C ASN A 138 -18.13 -5.73 -6.82
N GLU A 139 -18.86 -5.16 -7.76
CA GLU A 139 -18.38 -4.87 -9.12
C GLU A 139 -17.15 -3.96 -9.11
N GLU A 140 -17.15 -2.93 -8.26
CA GLU A 140 -16.03 -2.01 -8.09
C GLU A 140 -14.78 -2.74 -7.57
N VAL A 141 -14.92 -3.61 -6.56
CA VAL A 141 -13.80 -4.40 -6.03
C VAL A 141 -13.29 -5.41 -7.05
N LYS A 142 -14.17 -6.07 -7.81
CA LYS A 142 -13.78 -6.95 -8.92
C LYS A 142 -12.96 -6.20 -9.97
N ARG A 143 -13.41 -5.01 -10.35
CA ARG A 143 -12.69 -4.13 -11.29
C ARG A 143 -11.33 -3.71 -10.72
N LEU A 144 -11.26 -3.39 -9.43
CA LEU A 144 -9.99 -3.08 -8.75
C LEU A 144 -9.03 -4.27 -8.79
N CYS A 145 -9.51 -5.48 -8.49
CA CYS A 145 -8.72 -6.71 -8.59
C CYS A 145 -8.18 -6.92 -10.01
N ALA A 146 -9.04 -6.81 -11.03
CA ALA A 146 -8.65 -6.97 -12.44
C ALA A 146 -7.70 -5.87 -12.96
N THR A 147 -7.63 -4.71 -12.32
CA THR A 147 -6.74 -3.62 -12.77
C THR A 147 -5.44 -3.57 -11.99
N GLN A 148 -5.49 -3.79 -10.68
CA GLN A 148 -4.34 -3.60 -9.77
C GLN A 148 -3.68 -4.91 -9.32
N PHE A 149 -4.39 -6.03 -9.44
CA PHE A 149 -4.03 -7.33 -8.87
C PHE A 149 -4.29 -8.49 -9.85
N ASN A 150 -4.05 -8.27 -11.13
CA ASN A 150 -4.21 -9.29 -12.17
C ASN A 150 -3.52 -10.61 -11.78
N ASN A 151 -4.26 -11.72 -11.84
CA ASN A 151 -3.81 -13.07 -11.49
C ASN A 151 -3.39 -13.27 -10.02
N ILE A 152 -3.73 -12.35 -9.12
CA ILE A 152 -3.39 -12.45 -7.69
C ILE A 152 -4.55 -13.02 -6.86
N PHE A 153 -5.79 -12.74 -7.21
CA PHE A 153 -6.95 -13.32 -6.52
C PHE A 153 -7.62 -14.33 -7.45
N PHE A 154 -7.80 -15.56 -6.97
CA PHE A 154 -8.42 -16.65 -7.72
C PHE A 154 -9.90 -16.77 -7.35
N LEU A 155 -10.70 -15.75 -7.65
CA LEU A 155 -12.15 -15.81 -7.50
C LEU A 155 -12.81 -15.20 -8.73
N ASP A 156 -13.07 -16.06 -9.72
CA ASP A 156 -14.14 -15.91 -10.71
C ASP A 156 -15.21 -16.98 -10.43
#